data_AF-A0A1X7J7U5-F1
#
_entry.id   AF-A0A1X7J7U5-F1
#
_cell.length_a   1.000
_cell.length_b   1.000
_cell.length_c   1.000
_cell.angle_alpha   90.00
_cell.angle_beta   90.00
_cell.angle_gamma   90.00
#
_symmetry.space_group_name_H-M   'P 1'
#
loop_
_entity.id
_entity.type
_entity.pdbx_description
1 polymer ?
#
loop_
_entity_poly.entity_id
_entity_poly.type
_entity_poly.pdbx_seq_one_letter_code
_entity_poly.pdbx_strand_id
1 'polypeptide(L)'
;MKILQVTLAFILFVIFAQSCKSTKNSLSKVEKLSNLLFVAQNDKESKVNKLDETVELDRQEFSLRFYNKPYKPESNEFYSAQIAAFLKKEELDKINLGIQKADLKCFEPGSGMAPNRSGRYESLIFKDNGHHYTIYENSDSKRLNLISESDEILKLEFEINQLYYEGKQIKLKDTDLDKFYIAVLIDRNLNGVIDEGELNKLTILVK
;
A
#
# COMPACT_ATOMS: atom_id res chain seq x y z
N MET A 1 5.02 53.97 24.78
CA MET A 1 4.86 52.57 25.26
C MET A 1 3.61 51.87 24.74
N LYS A 2 2.41 52.50 24.72
CA LYS A 2 1.16 51.85 24.25
C LYS A 2 1.15 51.45 22.76
N ILE A 3 1.78 52.24 21.88
CA ILE A 3 1.80 51.96 20.43
C ILE A 3 2.61 50.70 20.11
N LEU A 4 3.73 50.45 20.81
CA LEU A 4 4.60 49.28 20.61
C LEU A 4 3.91 47.95 21.01
N GLN A 5 3.02 47.99 22.01
CA GLN A 5 2.26 46.82 22.46
C GLN A 5 1.17 46.40 21.46
N VAL A 6 0.55 47.38 20.77
CA VAL A 6 -0.50 47.11 19.76
C VAL A 6 0.09 46.48 18.50
N THR A 7 1.27 46.94 18.06
CA THR A 7 1.95 46.34 16.89
C THR A 7 2.42 44.91 17.15
N LEU A 8 2.91 44.62 18.36
CA LEU A 8 3.34 43.27 18.73
C LEU A 8 2.16 42.27 18.78
N ALA A 9 1.01 42.70 19.31
CA ALA A 9 -0.20 41.89 19.33
C ALA A 9 -0.74 41.58 17.93
N PHE A 10 -0.64 42.53 17.00
CA PHE A 10 -1.08 42.34 15.61
C PHE A 10 -0.18 41.34 14.85
N ILE A 11 1.15 41.40 15.05
CA ILE A 11 2.09 40.46 14.44
C ILE A 11 1.87 39.03 14.95
N LEU A 12 1.65 38.85 16.26
CA LEU A 12 1.32 37.54 16.83
C LEU A 12 0.01 36.97 16.24
N PHE A 13 -1.01 37.79 16.04
CA PHE A 13 -2.28 37.35 15.47
C PHE A 13 -2.14 36.89 14.01
N VAL A 14 -1.31 37.57 13.21
CA VAL A 14 -1.02 37.17 11.82
C VAL A 14 -0.26 35.84 11.77
N ILE A 15 0.70 35.60 12.67
CA ILE A 15 1.46 34.35 12.73
C ILE A 15 0.56 33.16 13.10
N PHE A 16 -0.35 33.34 14.07
CA PHE A 16 -1.31 32.29 14.43
C PHE A 16 -2.32 31.99 13.30
N ALA A 17 -2.76 33.00 12.56
CA ALA A 17 -3.70 32.82 11.46
C ALA A 17 -3.09 32.10 10.23
N GLN A 18 -1.77 32.21 10.01
CA GLN A 18 -1.09 31.50 8.92
C GLN A 18 -0.79 30.04 9.27
N SER A 19 -0.58 29.70 10.54
CA SER A 19 -0.27 28.32 10.96
C SER A 19 -1.41 27.35 10.67
N CYS A 20 -2.68 27.76 10.85
CA CYS A 20 -3.84 26.90 10.57
C CYS A 20 -4.08 26.61 9.07
N LYS A 21 -3.58 27.46 8.15
CA LYS A 21 -3.80 27.25 6.71
C LYS A 21 -2.85 26.20 6.12
N SER A 22 -1.66 26.03 6.71
CA SER A 22 -0.67 25.05 6.24
C SER A 22 -1.13 23.61 6.49
N THR A 23 -1.69 23.33 7.67
CA THR A 23 -2.11 21.98 8.09
C THR A 23 -3.27 21.42 7.25
N LYS A 24 -4.24 22.28 6.87
CA LYS A 24 -5.42 21.86 6.11
C LYS A 24 -5.08 21.41 4.67
N ASN A 25 -4.10 22.04 4.04
CA ASN A 25 -3.66 21.67 2.69
C ASN A 25 -2.93 20.32 2.69
N SER A 26 -2.11 20.03 3.71
CA SER A 26 -1.40 18.75 3.87
C SER A 26 -2.38 17.58 4.05
N LEU A 27 -3.35 17.68 4.98
CA LEU A 27 -4.38 16.64 5.19
C LEU A 27 -5.13 16.29 3.90
N SER A 28 -5.59 17.30 3.15
CA SER A 28 -6.31 17.09 1.90
C SER A 28 -5.45 16.45 0.79
N LYS A 29 -4.14 16.63 0.84
CA LYS A 29 -3.18 16.03 -0.10
C LYS A 29 -2.91 14.58 0.28
N VAL A 30 -2.79 14.28 1.58
CA VAL A 30 -2.65 12.91 2.10
C VAL A 30 -3.86 12.06 1.72
N GLU A 31 -5.09 12.55 1.93
CA GLU A 31 -6.32 11.84 1.55
C GLU A 31 -6.43 11.61 0.03
N LYS A 32 -5.95 12.55 -0.79
CA LYS A 32 -5.96 12.39 -2.25
C LYS A 32 -4.94 11.35 -2.74
N LEU A 33 -3.80 11.23 -2.07
CA LEU A 33 -2.74 10.30 -2.45
C LEU A 33 -2.96 8.90 -1.88
N SER A 34 -3.58 8.79 -0.70
CA SER A 34 -3.77 7.51 -0.01
C SER A 34 -4.49 6.49 -0.88
N ASN A 35 -5.47 6.89 -1.68
CA ASN A 35 -6.28 5.92 -2.40
C ASN A 35 -5.66 5.47 -3.72
N LEU A 36 -4.42 5.91 -4.02
CA LEU A 36 -3.80 5.64 -5.30
C LEU A 36 -2.96 4.36 -5.27
N LEU A 37 -3.35 3.42 -6.13
CA LEU A 37 -2.55 2.26 -6.52
C LEU A 37 -2.16 2.40 -7.99
N PHE A 38 -0.93 2.00 -8.30
CA PHE A 38 -0.42 1.92 -9.66
C PHE A 38 0.18 0.55 -9.91
N VAL A 39 0.05 0.09 -11.15
CA VAL A 39 0.80 -1.04 -11.67
C VAL A 39 1.86 -0.49 -12.62
N ALA A 40 3.13 -0.84 -12.37
CA ALA A 40 4.24 -0.40 -13.18
C ALA A 40 4.93 -1.56 -13.89
N GLN A 41 5.13 -1.44 -15.20
CA GLN A 41 5.82 -2.41 -16.05
C GLN A 41 6.44 -1.68 -17.25
N ASN A 42 7.66 -2.06 -17.66
CA ASN A 42 8.33 -1.50 -18.85
C ASN A 42 8.41 0.05 -18.85
N ASP A 43 8.85 0.62 -17.73
CA ASP A 43 8.93 2.08 -17.48
C ASP A 43 7.61 2.85 -17.58
N LYS A 44 6.48 2.14 -17.73
CA LYS A 44 5.14 2.72 -17.71
C LYS A 44 4.50 2.48 -16.36
N GLU A 45 3.78 3.48 -15.87
CA GLU A 45 3.00 3.42 -14.65
C GLU A 45 1.54 3.68 -14.99
N SER A 46 0.67 2.70 -14.73
CA SER A 46 -0.77 2.78 -14.97
C SER A 46 -1.50 2.88 -13.65
N LYS A 47 -2.32 3.92 -13.51
CA LYS A 47 -3.14 4.13 -12.33
C LYS A 47 -4.31 3.15 -12.32
N VAL A 48 -4.56 2.53 -11.17
CA VAL A 48 -5.79 1.79 -10.87
C VAL A 48 -6.87 2.81 -10.47
N ASN A 49 -7.94 2.85 -11.25
CA ASN A 49 -9.02 3.82 -11.15
C ASN A 49 -10.29 3.25 -10.50
N LYS A 50 -10.41 1.92 -10.40
CA LYS A 50 -11.57 1.24 -9.82
C LYS A 50 -11.15 0.32 -8.68
N LEU A 51 -12.07 0.10 -7.75
CA LEU A 51 -11.89 -0.85 -6.65
C LEU A 51 -11.60 -2.26 -7.16
N ASP A 52 -12.24 -2.69 -8.24
CA ASP A 52 -11.97 -3.94 -8.95
C ASP A 52 -11.63 -3.59 -10.42
N GLU A 53 -10.38 -3.85 -10.81
CA GLU A 53 -9.86 -3.50 -12.12
C GLU A 53 -9.08 -4.64 -12.76
N THR A 54 -9.30 -4.84 -14.05
CA THR A 54 -8.50 -5.76 -14.85
C THR A 54 -7.30 -5.01 -15.42
N VAL A 55 -6.10 -5.54 -15.18
CA VAL A 55 -4.85 -5.02 -15.71
C VAL A 55 -4.20 -6.07 -16.60
N GLU A 56 -3.85 -5.68 -17.80
CA GLU A 56 -3.10 -6.53 -18.73
C GLU A 56 -1.61 -6.23 -18.61
N LEU A 57 -0.82 -7.28 -18.46
CA LEU A 57 0.63 -7.20 -18.31
C LEU A 57 1.29 -8.19 -19.26
N ASP A 58 2.47 -7.82 -19.76
CA ASP A 58 3.34 -8.76 -20.44
C ASP A 58 3.86 -9.79 -19.43
N ARG A 59 4.28 -10.99 -19.89
CA ARG A 59 5.04 -11.99 -19.11
C ARG A 59 6.43 -11.48 -18.70
N GLN A 60 6.49 -10.41 -17.92
CA GLN A 60 7.70 -9.74 -17.45
C GLN A 60 7.50 -9.13 -16.07
N GLU A 61 8.59 -8.91 -15.35
CA GLU A 61 8.59 -8.31 -14.01
C GLU A 61 7.75 -7.01 -13.99
N PHE A 62 6.96 -6.83 -12.93
CA PHE A 62 6.15 -5.64 -12.72
C PHE A 62 6.19 -5.27 -11.23
N SER A 63 5.68 -4.10 -10.88
CA SER A 63 5.57 -3.69 -9.49
C SER A 63 4.22 -3.06 -9.18
N LEU A 64 3.84 -3.17 -7.91
CA LEU A 64 2.73 -2.42 -7.33
C LEU A 64 3.32 -1.21 -6.63
N ARG A 65 2.80 -0.02 -6.95
CA ARG A 65 3.23 1.24 -6.34
C ARG A 65 2.06 1.92 -5.68
N PHE A 66 2.25 2.37 -4.45
CA PHE A 66 1.18 2.94 -3.65
C PHE A 66 1.73 3.91 -2.61
N TYR A 67 0.83 4.70 -2.02
CA TYR A 67 1.19 5.65 -0.98
C TYR A 67 0.82 5.13 0.41
N ASN A 68 1.75 5.23 1.35
CA ASN A 68 1.53 4.82 2.73
C ASN A 68 2.40 5.63 3.72
N LYS A 69 2.05 5.57 4.99
CA LYS A 69 2.87 6.13 6.08
C LYS A 69 4.02 5.17 6.43
N PRO A 70 5.16 5.68 6.93
CA PRO A 70 6.22 4.84 7.46
C PRO A 70 5.75 4.08 8.71
N TYR A 71 6.32 2.89 8.94
CA TYR A 71 6.19 2.18 10.20
C TYR A 71 6.79 3.01 11.36
N LYS A 72 6.04 3.17 12.46
CA LYS A 72 6.51 3.85 13.67
C LYS A 72 6.61 2.85 14.83
N PRO A 73 7.80 2.28 15.11
CA PRO A 73 7.96 1.26 16.15
C PRO A 73 7.65 1.79 17.55
N GLU A 74 8.02 3.05 17.85
CA GLU A 74 7.82 3.67 19.16
C GLU A 74 6.35 3.75 19.59
N SER A 75 5.44 3.85 18.61
CA SER A 75 3.99 3.95 18.83
C SER A 75 3.23 2.69 18.39
N ASN A 76 3.94 1.63 17.98
CA ASN A 76 3.36 0.42 17.38
C ASN A 76 2.40 0.71 16.20
N GLU A 77 2.64 1.78 15.44
CA GLU A 77 1.81 2.13 14.28
C GLU A 77 2.40 1.48 13.03
N PHE A 78 1.94 0.26 12.73
CA PHE A 78 2.53 -0.59 11.71
C PHE A 78 2.40 -0.10 10.27
N TYR A 79 1.31 0.60 9.95
CA TYR A 79 0.96 1.06 8.59
C TYR A 79 1.43 0.10 7.49
N SER A 80 1.02 -1.16 7.57
CA SER A 80 1.44 -2.17 6.60
C SER A 80 0.52 -2.18 5.38
N ALA A 81 1.10 -2.31 4.18
CA ALA A 81 0.35 -2.79 3.04
C ALA A 81 0.29 -4.32 3.09
N GLN A 82 -0.92 -4.86 3.06
CA GLN A 82 -1.21 -6.29 3.05
C GLN A 82 -1.58 -6.69 1.62
N ILE A 83 -0.75 -7.50 0.99
CA ILE A 83 -0.92 -7.89 -0.41
C ILE A 83 -1.23 -9.40 -0.44
N ALA A 84 -2.46 -9.78 -0.77
CA ALA A 84 -2.86 -11.19 -0.91
C ALA A 84 -3.01 -11.54 -2.40
N ALA A 85 -2.58 -12.73 -2.79
CA ALA A 85 -2.63 -13.19 -4.18
C ALA A 85 -3.31 -14.56 -4.29
N PHE A 86 -4.18 -14.68 -5.29
CA PHE A 86 -5.07 -15.83 -5.46
C PHE A 86 -5.04 -16.34 -6.90
N LEU A 87 -5.18 -17.66 -7.05
CA LEU A 87 -5.43 -18.29 -8.36
C LEU A 87 -6.93 -18.35 -8.70
N LYS A 88 -7.79 -18.21 -7.69
CA LYS A 88 -9.24 -18.36 -7.77
C LYS A 88 -9.92 -17.02 -7.49
N LYS A 89 -10.87 -16.61 -8.35
CA LYS A 89 -11.56 -15.32 -8.19
C LYS A 89 -12.44 -15.33 -6.94
N GLU A 90 -12.98 -16.49 -6.60
CA GLU A 90 -13.88 -16.69 -5.47
C GLU A 90 -13.21 -16.33 -4.13
N GLU A 91 -11.88 -16.45 -4.03
CA GLU A 91 -11.13 -16.01 -2.84
C GLU A 91 -11.01 -14.49 -2.77
N LEU A 92 -10.80 -13.82 -3.91
CA LEU A 92 -10.78 -12.35 -4.00
C LEU A 92 -12.14 -11.74 -3.69
N ASP A 93 -13.22 -12.39 -4.12
CA ASP A 93 -14.59 -11.90 -3.99
C ASP A 93 -15.10 -11.92 -2.53
N LYS A 94 -14.47 -12.70 -1.65
CA LYS A 94 -14.76 -12.69 -0.21
C LYS A 94 -14.35 -11.38 0.49
N ILE A 95 -13.38 -10.67 -0.06
CA ILE A 95 -12.81 -9.47 0.56
C ILE A 95 -13.69 -8.27 0.20
N ASN A 96 -14.46 -7.71 1.12
CA ASN A 96 -15.36 -6.59 0.81
C ASN A 96 -15.20 -5.45 1.82
N LEU A 97 -15.61 -4.25 1.39
CA LEU A 97 -15.64 -3.08 2.27
C LEU A 97 -16.55 -3.33 3.47
N GLY A 98 -16.20 -2.75 4.62
CA GLY A 98 -16.95 -2.85 5.88
C GLY A 98 -16.75 -4.16 6.65
N ILE A 99 -15.99 -5.12 6.11
CA ILE A 99 -15.67 -6.37 6.80
C ILE A 99 -14.45 -6.17 7.71
N GLN A 100 -14.43 -6.83 8.87
CA GLN A 100 -13.25 -6.90 9.73
C GLN A 100 -12.18 -7.76 9.08
N LYS A 101 -10.93 -7.28 9.04
CA LYS A 101 -9.78 -8.06 8.56
C LYS A 101 -9.63 -9.39 9.30
N ALA A 102 -9.95 -9.39 10.59
CA ALA A 102 -9.91 -10.59 11.43
C ALA A 102 -10.87 -11.70 10.98
N ASP A 103 -11.91 -11.38 10.22
CA ASP A 103 -12.87 -12.35 9.69
C ASP A 103 -12.44 -12.94 8.33
N LEU A 104 -11.36 -12.41 7.73
CA LEU A 104 -10.83 -12.86 6.46
C LEU A 104 -9.56 -13.69 6.70
N LYS A 105 -9.60 -14.98 6.37
CA LYS A 105 -8.44 -15.89 6.55
C LYS A 105 -7.12 -15.37 5.96
N CYS A 106 -7.17 -14.59 4.89
CA CYS A 106 -5.98 -14.01 4.27
C CYS A 106 -5.44 -12.78 5.01
N PHE A 107 -6.21 -12.12 5.88
CA PHE A 107 -5.82 -10.91 6.63
C PHE A 107 -5.99 -11.05 8.16
N GLU A 108 -6.39 -12.21 8.66
CA GLU A 108 -6.54 -12.46 10.09
C GLU A 108 -5.18 -12.35 10.80
N PRO A 109 -5.17 -12.02 12.11
CA PRO A 109 -3.92 -12.00 12.89
C PRO A 109 -3.12 -13.30 12.73
N GLY A 110 -1.84 -13.18 12.35
CA GLY A 110 -0.96 -14.33 12.10
C GLY A 110 -0.96 -14.88 10.66
N SER A 111 -1.82 -14.37 9.77
CA SER A 111 -1.81 -14.73 8.33
C SER A 111 -0.67 -14.10 7.53
N GLY A 112 0.00 -13.10 8.09
CA GLY A 112 1.14 -12.44 7.48
C GLY A 112 2.30 -13.41 7.25
N MET A 113 2.76 -13.50 6.01
CA MET A 113 3.87 -14.38 5.65
C MET A 113 5.19 -13.84 6.21
N ALA A 114 6.12 -14.74 6.51
CA ALA A 114 7.48 -14.32 6.81
C ALA A 114 8.16 -13.89 5.50
N PRO A 115 8.91 -12.78 5.49
CA PRO A 115 9.80 -12.50 4.38
C PRO A 115 10.89 -13.58 4.32
N ASN A 116 11.61 -13.62 3.21
CA ASN A 116 12.74 -14.52 3.07
C ASN A 116 13.94 -14.08 3.96
N ARG A 117 15.08 -14.78 3.82
CA ARG A 117 16.32 -14.45 4.55
C ARG A 117 16.86 -13.05 4.25
N SER A 118 16.59 -12.50 3.07
CA SER A 118 17.00 -11.13 2.72
C SER A 118 16.07 -10.07 3.33
N GLY A 119 15.04 -10.48 4.08
CA GLY A 119 14.07 -9.58 4.69
C GLY A 119 13.04 -9.04 3.70
N ARG A 120 13.08 -9.47 2.44
CA ARG A 120 12.19 -9.02 1.36
C ARG A 120 11.28 -10.16 0.91
N TYR A 121 10.31 -9.84 0.07
CA TYR A 121 9.60 -10.86 -0.69
C TYR A 121 10.22 -10.90 -2.09
N GLU A 122 10.81 -12.04 -2.45
CA GLU A 122 11.37 -12.29 -3.77
C GLU A 122 10.32 -12.86 -4.75
N SER A 123 9.11 -13.15 -4.27
CA SER A 123 8.04 -13.73 -5.07
C SER A 123 6.67 -13.29 -4.59
N LEU A 124 5.73 -13.13 -5.53
CA LEU A 124 4.30 -13.09 -5.23
C LEU A 124 3.83 -14.51 -4.90
N ILE A 125 3.67 -14.79 -3.61
CA ILE A 125 3.19 -16.07 -3.09
C ILE A 125 1.67 -16.15 -3.17
N PHE A 126 1.17 -17.20 -3.83
CA PHE A 126 -0.26 -17.51 -3.92
C PHE A 126 -0.68 -18.38 -2.73
N LYS A 127 -1.55 -17.85 -1.89
CA LYS A 127 -2.02 -18.54 -0.68
C LYS A 127 -3.35 -17.96 -0.20
N ASP A 128 -4.40 -18.78 -0.21
CA ASP A 128 -5.77 -18.34 0.12
C ASP A 128 -5.92 -17.84 1.57
N ASN A 129 -5.03 -18.25 2.48
CA ASN A 129 -5.02 -17.86 3.89
C ASN A 129 -3.74 -17.11 4.30
N GLY A 130 -3.17 -16.31 3.39
CA GLY A 130 -2.02 -15.49 3.75
C GLY A 130 -1.90 -14.24 2.89
N HIS A 131 -1.09 -13.32 3.38
CA HIS A 131 -0.73 -12.11 2.66
C HIS A 131 0.75 -11.77 2.87
N HIS A 132 1.31 -11.04 1.91
CA HIS A 132 2.57 -10.35 2.10
C HIS A 132 2.32 -9.18 3.03
N TYR A 133 2.93 -9.23 4.21
CA TYR A 133 2.91 -8.12 5.15
C TYR A 133 4.11 -7.23 4.89
N THR A 134 3.86 -6.04 4.33
CA THR A 134 4.91 -5.14 3.84
C THR A 134 4.93 -3.83 4.61
N ILE A 135 6.13 -3.42 5.04
CA ILE A 135 6.37 -2.20 5.82
C ILE A 135 7.60 -1.47 5.29
N TYR A 136 7.67 -0.17 5.57
CA TYR A 136 8.87 0.63 5.39
C TYR A 136 9.10 1.44 6.66
N GLU A 137 10.19 1.17 7.37
CA GLU A 137 10.63 1.94 8.53
C GLU A 137 11.72 2.93 8.13
N ASN A 138 12.75 2.40 7.46
CA ASN A 138 13.90 3.14 6.94
C ASN A 138 14.62 2.30 5.87
N SER A 139 15.76 2.78 5.35
CA SER A 139 16.53 2.07 4.32
C SER A 139 17.01 0.68 4.75
N ASP A 140 17.23 0.49 6.05
CA ASP A 140 17.88 -0.69 6.63
C ASP A 140 16.85 -1.70 7.15
N SER A 141 15.65 -1.22 7.51
CA SER A 141 14.49 -1.99 7.96
C SER A 141 13.30 -1.75 7.03
N LYS A 142 13.22 -2.55 5.95
CA LYS A 142 12.18 -2.42 4.93
C LYS A 142 11.84 -3.74 4.25
N ARG A 143 10.59 -3.80 3.77
CA ARG A 143 10.09 -4.85 2.87
C ARG A 143 9.61 -4.29 1.52
N LEU A 144 9.63 -2.96 1.37
CA LEU A 144 9.26 -2.20 0.19
C LEU A 144 10.41 -1.29 -0.23
N ASN A 145 10.49 -0.92 -1.50
CA ASN A 145 11.40 0.14 -1.92
C ASN A 145 10.73 1.50 -1.76
N LEU A 146 11.50 2.51 -1.33
CA LEU A 146 11.08 3.90 -1.35
C LEU A 146 11.33 4.47 -2.75
N ILE A 147 10.29 4.99 -3.40
CA ILE A 147 10.41 5.73 -4.67
C ILE A 147 10.59 7.21 -4.38
N SER A 148 9.73 7.76 -3.53
CA SER A 148 9.74 9.17 -3.16
C SER A 148 9.08 9.39 -1.82
N GLU A 149 9.42 10.51 -1.20
CA GLU A 149 8.84 10.96 0.06
C GLU A 149 8.28 12.36 -0.14
N SER A 150 7.09 12.60 0.38
CA SER A 150 6.49 13.92 0.45
C SER A 150 5.72 14.04 1.76
N ASP A 151 6.17 14.95 2.63
CA ASP A 151 5.59 15.12 3.95
C ASP A 151 5.66 13.78 4.73
N GLU A 152 4.57 13.34 5.38
CA GLU A 152 4.52 12.07 6.12
C GLU A 152 4.09 10.85 5.27
N ILE A 153 4.07 11.00 3.94
CA ILE A 153 3.59 9.97 3.02
C ILE A 153 4.71 9.55 2.06
N LEU A 154 4.91 8.24 2.00
CA LEU A 154 5.90 7.58 1.16
C LEU A 154 5.22 6.99 -0.06
N LYS A 155 5.80 7.21 -1.25
CA LYS A 155 5.51 6.39 -2.43
C LYS A 155 6.40 5.15 -2.34
N LEU A 156 5.77 4.00 -2.16
CA LEU A 156 6.44 2.73 -1.95
C LEU A 156 6.21 1.79 -3.14
N GLU A 157 7.15 0.86 -3.32
CA GLU A 157 7.13 -0.13 -4.38
C GLU A 157 7.28 -1.55 -3.83
N PHE A 158 6.38 -2.42 -4.29
CA PHE A 158 6.44 -3.87 -4.12
C PHE A 158 6.78 -4.50 -5.48
N GLU A 159 8.03 -4.93 -5.64
CA GLU A 159 8.53 -5.58 -6.86
C GLU A 159 8.07 -7.03 -6.95
N ILE A 160 7.58 -7.44 -8.12
CA ILE A 160 7.09 -8.78 -8.41
C ILE A 160 7.85 -9.33 -9.61
N ASN A 161 8.90 -10.07 -9.31
CA ASN A 161 9.79 -10.63 -10.33
C ASN A 161 9.50 -12.12 -10.58
N GLN A 162 8.92 -12.78 -9.58
CA GLN A 162 8.68 -14.21 -9.55
C GLN A 162 7.36 -14.52 -8.85
N LEU A 163 6.81 -15.68 -9.17
CA LEU A 163 5.59 -16.23 -8.61
C LEU A 163 5.92 -17.47 -7.80
N TYR A 164 5.22 -17.66 -6.68
CA TYR A 164 5.29 -18.91 -5.92
C TYR A 164 3.92 -19.56 -5.83
N TYR A 165 3.74 -20.66 -6.56
CA TYR A 165 2.52 -21.47 -6.57
C TYR A 165 2.89 -22.95 -6.74
N GLU A 166 2.03 -23.84 -6.25
CA GLU A 166 2.24 -25.31 -6.33
C GLU A 166 3.60 -25.79 -5.79
N GLY A 167 4.12 -25.09 -4.76
CA GLY A 167 5.41 -25.41 -4.14
C GLY A 167 6.64 -25.03 -4.96
N LYS A 168 6.47 -24.30 -6.07
CA LYS A 168 7.56 -23.90 -6.97
C LYS A 168 7.65 -22.38 -7.08
N GLN A 169 8.88 -21.91 -7.23
CA GLN A 169 9.19 -20.53 -7.55
C GLN A 169 9.46 -20.44 -9.05
N ILE A 170 8.67 -19.64 -9.76
CA ILE A 170 8.66 -19.55 -11.23
C ILE A 170 8.80 -18.08 -11.61
N LYS A 171 9.68 -17.75 -12.56
CA LYS A 171 9.79 -16.37 -13.06
C LYS A 171 8.56 -16.00 -13.85
N LEU A 172 8.14 -14.73 -13.81
CA LEU A 172 6.93 -14.31 -14.53
C LEU A 172 7.01 -14.59 -16.04
N LYS A 173 8.21 -14.49 -16.62
CA LYS A 173 8.44 -14.81 -18.04
C LYS A 173 8.26 -16.29 -18.41
N ASP A 174 8.35 -17.18 -17.43
CA ASP A 174 8.35 -18.63 -17.60
C ASP A 174 7.05 -19.25 -17.06
N THR A 175 6.12 -18.44 -16.54
CA THR A 175 4.83 -18.92 -15.99
C THR A 175 3.86 -19.32 -17.10
N ASP A 176 3.05 -20.33 -16.82
CA ASP A 176 1.89 -20.76 -17.61
C ASP A 176 0.59 -20.09 -17.17
N LEU A 177 0.62 -19.27 -16.11
CA LEU A 177 -0.56 -18.52 -15.68
C LEU A 177 -0.90 -17.43 -16.69
N ASP A 178 -2.10 -17.49 -17.23
CA ASP A 178 -2.67 -16.43 -18.07
C ASP A 178 -3.43 -15.39 -17.23
N LYS A 179 -3.79 -15.75 -16.00
CA LYS A 179 -4.60 -14.93 -15.13
C LYS A 179 -4.38 -15.25 -13.66
N PHE A 180 -4.39 -14.21 -12.83
CA PHE A 180 -4.44 -14.35 -11.38
C PHE A 180 -5.03 -13.08 -10.73
N TYR A 181 -5.20 -13.11 -9.41
CA TYR A 181 -5.89 -12.05 -8.68
C TYR A 181 -5.05 -11.53 -7.52
N ILE A 182 -5.13 -10.22 -7.26
CA ILE A 182 -4.44 -9.57 -6.15
C ILE A 182 -5.43 -8.70 -5.37
N ALA A 183 -5.40 -8.79 -4.04
CA ALA A 183 -5.95 -7.77 -3.16
C ALA A 183 -4.81 -6.97 -2.52
N VAL A 184 -4.88 -5.64 -2.62
CA VAL A 184 -3.98 -4.70 -1.93
C VAL A 184 -4.79 -3.96 -0.90
N LEU A 185 -4.50 -4.20 0.38
CA LEU A 185 -5.17 -3.58 1.51
C LEU A 185 -4.19 -2.72 2.31
N ILE A 186 -4.51 -1.45 2.49
CA ILE A 186 -3.72 -0.50 3.27
C ILE A 186 -4.65 0.16 4.31
N ASP A 187 -4.70 -0.47 5.49
CA ASP A 187 -5.44 0.04 6.66
C ASP A 187 -4.65 1.20 7.27
N ARG A 188 -5.11 2.44 7.03
CA ARG A 188 -4.38 3.67 7.40
C ARG A 188 -4.86 4.28 8.70
N ASN A 189 -6.07 3.94 9.13
CA ASN A 189 -6.59 4.38 10.42
C ASN A 189 -6.36 3.33 11.53
N LEU A 190 -5.85 2.15 11.16
CA LEU A 190 -5.50 1.02 12.02
C LEU A 190 -6.69 0.48 12.81
N ASN A 191 -7.91 0.62 12.29
CA ASN A 191 -9.14 0.24 12.99
C ASN A 191 -9.53 -1.24 12.80
N GLY A 192 -8.85 -1.97 11.91
CA GLY A 192 -9.14 -3.38 11.67
C GLY A 192 -10.24 -3.65 10.63
N VAL A 193 -10.97 -2.64 10.20
CA VAL A 193 -12.07 -2.69 9.22
C VAL A 193 -11.53 -2.32 7.85
N ILE A 194 -12.07 -2.91 6.79
CA ILE A 194 -11.73 -2.51 5.41
C ILE A 194 -12.58 -1.29 5.02
N ASP A 195 -12.02 -0.10 5.12
CA ASP A 195 -12.72 1.13 4.77
C ASP A 195 -12.58 1.52 3.28
N GLU A 196 -13.43 2.45 2.83
CA GLU A 196 -13.36 3.00 1.47
C GLU A 196 -11.99 3.67 1.23
N GLY A 197 -11.35 3.33 0.10
CA GLY A 197 -10.02 3.84 -0.26
C GLY A 197 -8.84 3.03 0.30
N GLU A 198 -9.10 2.02 1.14
CA GLU A 198 -8.06 1.15 1.70
C GLU A 198 -7.83 -0.13 0.88
N LEU A 199 -8.87 -0.58 0.16
CA LEU A 199 -8.83 -1.79 -0.65
C LEU A 199 -8.71 -1.46 -2.15
N ASN A 200 -7.90 -2.23 -2.85
CA ASN A 200 -7.92 -2.37 -4.30
C ASN A 200 -7.85 -3.87 -4.66
N LYS A 201 -8.59 -4.27 -5.69
CA LYS A 201 -8.62 -5.62 -6.24
C LYS A 201 -8.20 -5.57 -7.70
N LEU A 202 -7.28 -6.45 -8.07
CA LEU A 202 -6.77 -6.55 -9.42
C LEU A 202 -7.05 -7.93 -9.98
N THR A 203 -7.59 -7.97 -11.20
CA THR A 203 -7.50 -9.14 -12.07
C THR A 203 -6.32 -8.93 -13.01
N ILE A 204 -5.26 -9.69 -12.85
CA ILE A 204 -4.09 -9.62 -13.73
C ILE A 204 -4.30 -10.58 -14.88
N LEU A 205 -4.24 -10.09 -16.11
CA LEU A 205 -4.17 -10.89 -17.33
C LEU A 205 -2.73 -10.85 -17.85
N VAL A 206 -2.10 -12.01 -17.95
CA VAL A 206 -0.70 -12.14 -18.36
C VAL A 206 -0.65 -12.52 -19.84
N LYS A 207 0.02 -11.71 -20.65
CA LYS A 207 0.16 -11.86 -22.10
C LYS A 207 1.56 -12.32 -22.48
#